data_AF-A0A2S9PT53-F1
#
_entry.id   AF-A0A2S9PT53-F1
#
_cell.length_a   1.000
_cell.length_b   1.000
_cell.length_c   1.000
_cell.angle_alpha   90.00
_cell.angle_beta   90.00
_cell.angle_gamma   90.00
#
_symmetry.space_group_name_H-M   'P 1'
#
loop_
_entity.id
_entity.type
_entity.pdbx_description
1 polymer ?
#
loop_
_entity_poly.entity_id
_entity_poly.type
_entity_poly.pdbx_seq_one_letter_code
_entity_poly.pdbx_strand_id
1 'polypeptide(L)'
;QTHTVAYAQELGHNVQPLEGYLRRESGAYLDPWHDRLKNAYVDTLADLGVTKDLTDREFLLAMEIHQQTDPGLAAVLAAVKATVKGGVGKLRERPQGRRYREGERWPALERPTWRPDIRAAVISKTRVNMHRKMLRMAEFTGRYPLAVLSDCVVYPSPGPSPLDFLPHSTSGKPLPGAFRLGATPGLAKLEGVQEMSWAVDLIEHGLNPARHIKGGDAVAEGE
;
A
#
# COMPACT_ATOMS: atom_id res chain seq x y z
N GLN A 1 18.18 -3.45 -7.74
CA GLN A 1 17.36 -3.25 -8.95
C GLN A 1 16.57 -1.95 -8.82
N THR A 2 16.60 -1.09 -9.84
CA THR A 2 15.78 0.13 -9.93
C THR A 2 14.44 -0.21 -10.58
N HIS A 3 13.49 -0.74 -9.80
CA HIS A 3 12.24 -1.32 -10.33
C HIS A 3 11.51 -0.40 -11.31
N THR A 4 11.45 0.91 -11.03
CA THR A 4 10.77 1.88 -11.91
C THR A 4 11.44 2.03 -13.27
N VAL A 5 12.78 2.02 -13.34
CA VAL A 5 13.52 2.13 -14.61
C VAL A 5 13.32 0.87 -15.44
N ALA A 6 13.49 -0.29 -14.81
CA ALA A 6 13.24 -1.57 -15.46
C ALA A 6 11.79 -1.65 -15.98
N TYR A 7 10.82 -1.24 -15.16
CA TYR A 7 9.42 -1.25 -15.55
C TYR A 7 9.09 -0.27 -16.69
N ALA A 8 9.69 0.92 -16.69
CA ALA A 8 9.51 1.86 -17.80
C ALA A 8 10.05 1.29 -19.13
N GLN A 9 11.19 0.58 -19.09
CA GLN A 9 11.72 -0.13 -20.27
C GLN A 9 10.80 -1.27 -20.71
N GLU A 10 10.23 -2.05 -19.79
CA GLU A 10 9.23 -3.07 -20.09
C GLU A 10 7.99 -2.49 -20.78
N LEU A 11 7.61 -1.25 -20.45
CA LEU A 11 6.53 -0.50 -21.09
C LEU A 11 6.93 0.16 -22.42
N GLY A 12 8.16 -0.04 -22.89
CA GLY A 12 8.66 0.49 -24.16
C GLY A 12 9.17 1.93 -24.09
N HIS A 13 9.35 2.51 -22.90
CA HIS A 13 9.93 3.85 -22.75
C HIS A 13 11.45 3.80 -22.84
N ASN A 14 12.02 4.71 -23.64
CA ASN A 14 13.46 4.90 -23.72
C ASN A 14 13.96 5.70 -22.50
N VAL A 15 14.48 5.01 -21.49
CA VAL A 15 15.05 5.62 -20.29
C VAL A 15 16.57 5.66 -20.40
N GLN A 16 17.16 6.85 -20.30
CA GLN A 16 18.61 7.08 -20.31
C GLN A 16 19.07 7.66 -18.95
N PRO A 17 19.44 6.82 -17.96
CA PRO A 17 19.95 7.32 -16.69
C PRO A 17 21.27 8.09 -16.90
N LEU A 18 21.33 9.32 -16.39
CA LEU A 18 22.55 10.15 -16.45
C LEU A 18 23.57 9.77 -15.36
N GLU A 19 23.07 9.39 -14.19
CA GLU A 19 23.87 9.00 -13.02
C GLU A 19 23.18 7.84 -12.30
N GLY A 20 23.97 6.95 -11.70
CA GLY A 20 23.47 5.81 -10.94
C GLY A 20 24.39 5.46 -9.77
N TYR A 21 23.79 5.31 -8.59
CA TYR A 21 24.47 4.84 -7.39
C TYR A 21 24.23 3.34 -7.25
N LEU A 22 25.29 2.56 -7.44
CA LEU A 22 25.19 1.10 -7.52
C LEU A 22 25.52 0.45 -6.18
N ARG A 23 24.65 -0.45 -5.73
CA ARG A 23 24.99 -1.45 -4.71
C ARG A 23 25.67 -2.62 -5.40
N ARG A 24 26.89 -2.95 -4.98
CA ARG A 24 27.67 -4.08 -5.54
C ARG A 24 27.23 -5.43 -5.01
N GLU A 25 26.66 -5.45 -3.82
CA GLU A 25 26.12 -6.66 -3.19
C GLU A 25 24.68 -6.93 -3.64
N SER A 26 24.38 -8.19 -3.91
CA SER A 26 23.04 -8.65 -4.23
C SER A 26 22.31 -9.13 -2.99
N GLY A 27 20.99 -8.94 -2.95
CA GLY A 27 20.14 -9.42 -1.87
C GLY A 27 18.98 -8.47 -1.59
N ALA A 28 17.89 -9.02 -1.08
CA ALA A 28 16.74 -8.22 -0.72
C ALA A 28 17.02 -7.34 0.50
N TYR A 29 16.30 -6.23 0.59
CA TYR A 29 16.42 -5.32 1.71
C TYR A 29 15.43 -5.70 2.79
N LEU A 30 15.91 -5.75 4.03
CA LEU A 30 15.09 -5.87 5.24
C LEU A 30 14.35 -7.20 5.41
N ASP A 31 14.64 -8.26 4.64
CA ASP A 31 13.88 -9.53 4.69
C ASP A 31 13.67 -10.07 6.11
N PRO A 32 14.69 -10.26 6.97
CA PRO A 32 14.47 -10.77 8.32
C PRO A 32 13.59 -9.86 9.19
N TRP A 33 13.69 -8.54 8.97
CA TRP A 33 12.91 -7.54 9.68
C TRP A 33 11.45 -7.52 9.19
N HIS A 34 11.26 -7.57 7.86
CA HIS A 34 9.97 -7.65 7.21
C HIS A 34 9.23 -8.91 7.63
N ASP A 35 9.86 -10.07 7.58
CA ASP A 35 9.22 -11.35 7.89
C ASP A 35 8.79 -11.42 9.36
N ARG A 36 9.61 -10.90 10.28
CA ARG A 36 9.23 -10.80 11.69
C ARG A 36 7.99 -9.95 11.89
N LEU A 37 7.94 -8.76 11.30
CA LEU A 37 6.80 -7.85 11.45
C LEU A 37 5.55 -8.36 10.72
N LYS A 38 5.73 -8.97 9.55
CA LYS A 38 4.65 -9.62 8.80
C LYS A 38 4.03 -10.77 9.59
N ASN A 39 4.86 -11.63 10.21
CA ASN A 39 4.36 -12.73 11.02
C ASN A 39 3.60 -12.21 12.24
N ALA A 40 4.18 -11.27 13.00
CA ALA A 40 3.48 -10.64 14.13
C ALA A 40 2.14 -10.02 13.71
N TYR A 41 2.09 -9.36 12.56
CA TYR A 41 0.87 -8.79 11.99
C TYR A 41 -0.18 -9.85 11.64
N VAL A 42 0.22 -10.92 10.97
CA VAL A 42 -0.67 -12.01 10.55
C VAL A 42 -1.17 -12.80 11.75
N ASP A 43 -0.30 -13.11 12.71
CA ASP A 43 -0.66 -13.85 13.91
C ASP A 43 -1.66 -13.04 14.74
N THR A 44 -1.41 -11.75 14.93
CA THR A 44 -2.35 -10.86 15.65
C THR A 44 -3.69 -10.75 14.92
N LEU A 45 -3.70 -10.70 13.58
CA LEU A 45 -4.94 -10.71 12.81
C LEU A 45 -5.71 -12.02 12.96
N ALA A 46 -5.00 -13.16 12.97
CA ALA A 46 -5.61 -14.46 13.19
C ALA A 46 -6.25 -14.55 14.58
N ASP A 47 -5.58 -14.04 15.62
CA ASP A 47 -6.14 -13.94 16.97
C ASP A 47 -7.39 -13.04 17.03
N LEU A 48 -7.47 -12.04 16.14
CA LEU A 48 -8.64 -11.17 15.95
C LEU A 48 -9.72 -11.76 15.02
N GLY A 49 -9.55 -13.00 14.54
CA GLY A 49 -10.51 -13.72 13.70
C GLY A 49 -10.34 -13.55 12.19
N VAL A 50 -9.29 -12.86 11.73
CA VAL A 50 -8.96 -12.70 10.30
C VAL A 50 -7.92 -13.76 9.90
N THR A 51 -8.38 -14.97 9.59
CA THR A 51 -7.51 -16.09 9.21
C THR A 51 -7.27 -16.17 7.70
N LYS A 52 -6.30 -16.99 7.28
CA LYS A 52 -5.86 -17.12 5.88
C LYS A 52 -6.80 -17.94 4.98
N ASP A 53 -7.67 -18.72 5.60
CA ASP A 53 -8.56 -19.70 4.98
C ASP A 53 -9.99 -19.18 4.80
N LEU A 54 -10.26 -17.96 5.25
CA LEU A 54 -11.52 -17.27 5.01
C LEU A 54 -11.76 -17.11 3.50
N THR A 55 -13.00 -17.36 3.09
CA THR A 55 -13.50 -16.90 1.78
C THR A 55 -13.45 -15.38 1.71
N ASP A 56 -13.47 -14.81 0.51
CA ASP A 56 -13.43 -13.36 0.35
C ASP A 56 -14.59 -12.64 1.08
N ARG A 57 -15.77 -13.26 1.16
CA ARG A 57 -16.91 -12.71 1.92
C ARG A 57 -16.68 -12.75 3.42
N GLU A 58 -16.18 -13.86 3.95
CA GLU A 58 -15.84 -13.98 5.37
C GLU A 58 -14.70 -13.05 5.75
N PHE A 59 -13.70 -12.88 4.87
CA PHE A 59 -12.61 -11.92 5.05
C PHE A 59 -13.14 -10.49 5.18
N LEU A 60 -14.05 -10.07 4.31
CA LEU A 60 -14.64 -8.72 4.39
C LEU A 60 -15.40 -8.50 5.71
N LEU A 61 -16.22 -9.47 6.11
CA LEU A 61 -16.96 -9.42 7.38
C LEU A 61 -16.02 -9.39 8.59
N ALA A 62 -14.99 -10.24 8.60
CA ALA A 62 -14.01 -10.26 9.68
C ALA A 62 -13.23 -8.94 9.76
N MET A 63 -12.84 -8.38 8.61
CA MET A 63 -12.15 -7.09 8.54
C MET A 63 -13.02 -5.90 9.00
N GLU A 64 -14.35 -5.98 8.91
CA GLU A 64 -15.25 -4.94 9.41
C GLU A 64 -15.25 -4.88 10.94
N ILE A 65 -15.21 -6.04 11.61
CA ILE A 65 -15.38 -6.12 13.07
C ILE A 65 -14.09 -6.34 13.86
N HIS A 66 -12.97 -6.74 13.22
CA HIS A 66 -11.76 -7.21 13.91
C HIS A 66 -11.22 -6.26 14.99
N GLN A 67 -11.37 -4.93 14.83
CA GLN A 67 -10.86 -3.96 15.81
C GLN A 67 -11.72 -3.90 17.09
N GLN A 68 -12.95 -4.42 17.04
CA GLN A 68 -13.90 -4.44 18.15
C GLN A 68 -13.85 -5.76 18.93
N THR A 69 -13.26 -6.81 18.36
CA THR A 69 -13.17 -8.15 18.96
C THR A 69 -12.39 -8.15 20.26
N ASP A 70 -11.21 -7.53 20.27
CA ASP A 70 -10.34 -7.40 21.44
C ASP A 70 -9.55 -6.09 21.36
N PRO A 71 -9.82 -5.11 22.25
CA PRO A 71 -9.13 -3.82 22.24
C PRO A 71 -7.61 -3.92 22.50
N GLY A 72 -7.17 -4.91 23.28
CA GLY A 72 -5.77 -5.14 23.57
C GLY A 72 -5.01 -5.64 22.33
N LEU A 73 -5.57 -6.63 21.65
CA LEU A 73 -5.01 -7.13 20.38
C LEU A 73 -5.11 -6.08 19.27
N ALA A 74 -6.18 -5.27 19.23
CA ALA A 74 -6.28 -4.15 18.30
C ALA A 74 -5.16 -3.10 18.53
N ALA A 75 -4.81 -2.82 19.79
CA ALA A 75 -3.70 -1.96 20.14
C ALA A 75 -2.33 -2.56 19.73
N VAL A 76 -2.14 -3.87 19.91
CA VAL A 76 -0.96 -4.60 19.42
C VAL A 76 -0.86 -4.49 17.89
N LEU A 77 -1.95 -4.75 17.17
CA LEU A 77 -2.01 -4.63 15.72
C LEU A 77 -1.63 -3.22 15.25
N ALA A 78 -2.14 -2.19 15.92
CA ALA A 78 -1.79 -0.80 15.65
C ALA A 78 -0.30 -0.51 15.91
N ALA A 79 0.28 -1.03 16.99
CA ALA A 79 1.70 -0.88 17.29
C ALA A 79 2.61 -1.55 16.26
N VAL A 80 2.24 -2.75 15.78
CA VAL A 80 2.96 -3.43 14.69
C VAL A 80 2.92 -2.59 13.41
N LYS A 81 1.74 -2.11 13.00
CA LYS A 81 1.57 -1.22 11.83
C LYS A 81 2.42 0.05 11.96
N ALA A 82 2.38 0.70 13.13
CA ALA A 82 3.16 1.90 13.42
C ALA A 82 4.67 1.64 13.34
N THR A 83 5.13 0.47 13.77
CA THR A 83 6.55 0.05 13.68
C THR A 83 7.00 -0.08 12.24
N VAL A 84 6.19 -0.69 11.37
CA VAL A 84 6.50 -0.79 9.93
C VAL A 84 6.57 0.60 9.29
N LYS A 85 5.51 1.41 9.46
CA LYS A 85 5.39 2.74 8.87
C LYS A 85 6.51 3.68 9.36
N GLY A 86 6.73 3.71 10.68
CA GLY A 86 7.78 4.49 11.30
C GLY A 86 9.17 4.03 10.86
N GLY A 87 9.43 2.72 10.85
CA GLY A 87 10.71 2.15 10.42
C GLY A 87 11.08 2.52 8.99
N VAL A 88 10.15 2.33 8.04
CA VAL A 88 10.35 2.72 6.64
C VAL A 88 10.47 4.24 6.48
N GLY A 89 9.72 5.02 7.26
CA GLY A 89 9.80 6.48 7.29
C GLY A 89 11.19 6.98 7.72
N LYS A 90 11.78 6.35 8.74
CA LYS A 90 13.09 6.73 9.30
C LYS A 90 14.25 6.54 8.32
N LEU A 91 14.13 5.63 7.34
CA LEU A 91 15.12 5.44 6.28
C LEU A 91 15.37 6.70 5.43
N ARG A 92 14.40 7.62 5.37
CA ARG A 92 14.57 8.94 4.77
C ARG A 92 13.84 9.97 5.62
N GLU A 93 14.23 10.05 6.88
CA GLU A 93 13.73 11.09 7.75
C GLU A 93 14.11 12.47 7.19
N ARG A 94 13.09 13.31 7.02
CA ARG A 94 13.19 14.71 6.61
C ARG A 94 13.70 15.56 7.79
N PRO A 95 14.15 16.82 7.55
CA PRO A 95 14.47 17.71 8.65
C PRO A 95 13.22 17.94 9.50
N GLN A 96 13.31 17.59 10.78
CA GLN A 96 12.22 17.74 11.72
C GLN A 96 12.76 17.76 13.16
N GLY A 97 11.91 18.16 14.10
CA GLY A 97 12.20 18.17 15.54
C GLY A 97 12.27 19.58 16.10
N ARG A 98 11.88 19.71 17.38
CA ARG A 98 11.70 21.00 18.07
C ARG A 98 12.96 21.89 18.11
N ARG A 99 14.14 21.30 17.90
CA ARG A 99 15.44 22.00 17.92
C ARG A 99 16.03 22.29 16.54
N TYR A 100 15.45 21.77 15.46
CA TYR A 100 15.94 22.01 14.11
C TYR A 100 15.59 23.45 13.67
N ARG A 101 16.56 24.17 13.10
CA ARG A 101 16.32 25.45 12.43
C ARG A 101 16.55 25.31 10.93
N GLU A 102 15.75 26.04 10.15
CA GLU A 102 15.90 26.06 8.70
C GLU A 102 17.32 26.51 8.30
N GLY A 103 17.93 25.78 7.38
CA GLY A 103 19.32 26.00 6.96
C GLY A 103 20.36 25.15 7.71
N GLU A 104 20.02 24.52 8.84
CA GLU A 104 20.93 23.61 9.55
C GLU A 104 21.01 22.22 8.87
N ARG A 105 22.11 21.50 9.10
CA ARG A 105 22.25 20.12 8.65
C ARG A 105 21.21 19.24 9.33
N TRP A 106 20.59 18.33 8.57
CA TRP A 106 19.54 17.48 9.12
C TRP A 106 20.13 16.48 10.14
N PRO A 107 19.60 16.40 11.36
CA PRO A 107 20.11 15.47 12.38
C PRO A 107 20.07 14.00 11.95
N ALA A 108 19.19 13.65 11.01
CA ALA A 108 19.05 12.29 10.53
C ALA A 108 20.21 11.84 9.62
N LEU A 109 20.90 12.76 8.93
CA LEU A 109 21.97 12.43 7.96
C LEU A 109 23.18 11.73 8.60
N GLU A 110 23.36 11.86 9.92
CA GLU A 110 24.45 11.24 10.66
C GLU A 110 24.09 9.83 11.15
N ARG A 111 22.83 9.42 11.03
CA ARG A 111 22.37 8.12 11.52
C ARG A 111 22.73 7.04 10.51
N PRO A 112 23.34 5.91 10.93
CA PRO A 112 23.59 4.76 10.05
C PRO A 112 22.31 4.20 9.40
N THR A 113 21.16 4.44 10.01
CA THR A 113 19.84 4.02 9.52
C THR A 113 19.23 4.96 8.50
N TRP A 114 19.82 6.13 8.23
CA TRP A 114 19.39 7.01 7.15
C TRP A 114 19.86 6.43 5.81
N ARG A 115 18.98 5.65 5.21
CA ARG A 115 19.20 4.85 4.00
C ARG A 115 18.11 5.12 2.97
N PRO A 116 18.12 6.31 2.34
CA PRO A 116 17.08 6.72 1.40
C PRO A 116 17.02 5.79 0.17
N ASP A 117 18.13 5.15 -0.16
CA ASP A 117 18.25 4.15 -1.21
C ASP A 117 17.38 2.91 -0.92
N ILE A 118 17.36 2.43 0.32
CA ILE A 118 16.50 1.31 0.74
C ILE A 118 15.03 1.72 0.64
N ARG A 119 14.68 2.90 1.16
CA ARG A 119 13.30 3.42 1.09
C ARG A 119 12.83 3.54 -0.36
N ALA A 120 13.68 4.07 -1.24
CA ALA A 120 13.38 4.20 -2.67
C ALA A 120 13.20 2.84 -3.34
N ALA A 121 14.02 1.84 -3.00
CA ALA A 121 13.88 0.48 -3.51
C ALA A 121 12.55 -0.17 -3.07
N VAL A 122 12.15 -0.01 -1.81
CA VAL A 122 10.86 -0.51 -1.30
C VAL A 122 9.69 0.15 -2.01
N ILE A 123 9.67 1.49 -2.09
CA ILE A 123 8.56 2.24 -2.70
C ILE A 123 8.46 1.99 -4.21
N SER A 124 9.60 1.93 -4.91
CA SER A 124 9.59 1.63 -6.34
C SER A 124 8.99 0.25 -6.63
N LYS A 125 9.31 -0.76 -5.82
CA LYS A 125 8.73 -2.10 -5.94
C LYS A 125 7.21 -2.07 -5.73
N THR A 126 6.74 -1.41 -4.66
CA THR A 126 5.31 -1.30 -4.37
C THR A 126 4.55 -0.59 -5.50
N ARG A 127 5.08 0.54 -5.99
CA ARG A 127 4.46 1.31 -7.09
C ARG A 127 4.35 0.50 -8.39
N VAL A 128 5.43 -0.18 -8.78
CA VAL A 128 5.43 -1.03 -9.98
C VAL A 128 4.41 -2.17 -9.83
N ASN A 129 4.37 -2.83 -8.68
CA ASN A 129 3.40 -3.89 -8.43
C ASN A 129 1.96 -3.38 -8.48
N MET A 130 1.67 -2.21 -7.91
CA MET A 130 0.34 -1.61 -7.97
C MET A 130 -0.04 -1.23 -9.40
N HIS A 131 0.87 -0.63 -10.15
CA HIS A 131 0.63 -0.28 -11.55
C HIS A 131 0.34 -1.51 -12.42
N ARG A 132 1.12 -2.59 -12.26
CA ARG A 132 0.88 -3.86 -12.96
C ARG A 132 -0.51 -4.42 -12.66
N LYS A 133 -0.96 -4.36 -11.41
CA LYS A 133 -2.32 -4.80 -11.04
C LYS A 133 -3.38 -3.94 -11.68
N MET A 134 -3.22 -2.61 -11.67
CA MET A 134 -4.18 -1.71 -12.33
C MET A 134 -4.28 -2.00 -13.84
N LEU A 135 -3.15 -2.28 -14.50
CA LEU A 135 -3.16 -2.69 -15.91
C LEU A 135 -3.95 -3.99 -16.12
N ARG A 136 -3.72 -5.01 -15.28
CA ARG A 136 -4.48 -6.27 -15.33
C ARG A 136 -5.97 -6.06 -15.05
N MET A 137 -6.33 -5.17 -14.13
CA MET A 137 -7.73 -4.83 -13.89
C MET A 137 -8.39 -4.20 -15.11
N ALA A 138 -7.71 -3.27 -15.78
CA ALA A 138 -8.21 -2.69 -17.02
C ALA A 138 -8.40 -3.74 -18.11
N GLU A 139 -7.44 -4.65 -18.28
CA GLU A 139 -7.54 -5.76 -19.24
C GLU A 139 -8.72 -6.71 -18.94
N PHE A 140 -8.94 -7.08 -17.67
CA PHE A 140 -9.97 -8.06 -17.31
C PHE A 140 -11.37 -7.47 -17.16
N THR A 141 -11.49 -6.19 -16.77
CA THR A 141 -12.78 -5.58 -16.43
C THR A 141 -13.20 -4.46 -17.38
N GLY A 142 -12.28 -3.96 -18.21
CA GLY A 142 -12.50 -2.76 -19.03
C GLY A 142 -12.62 -1.46 -18.21
N ARG A 143 -12.44 -1.52 -16.89
CA ARG A 143 -12.57 -0.37 -15.98
C ARG A 143 -11.20 0.17 -15.58
N TYR A 144 -11.14 1.48 -15.40
CA TYR A 144 -9.96 2.22 -14.98
C TYR A 144 -10.19 2.85 -13.61
N PRO A 145 -9.14 3.13 -12.83
CA PRO A 145 -9.27 3.86 -11.57
C PRO A 145 -9.89 5.24 -11.80
N LEU A 146 -10.78 5.66 -10.90
CA LEU A 146 -11.17 7.07 -10.77
C LEU A 146 -10.08 7.87 -10.08
N ALA A 147 -9.33 7.23 -9.19
CA ALA A 147 -8.32 7.87 -8.37
C ALA A 147 -7.23 6.90 -7.92
N VAL A 148 -6.00 7.39 -7.79
CA VAL A 148 -4.82 6.60 -7.37
C VAL A 148 -4.03 7.41 -6.34
N LEU A 149 -3.58 6.73 -5.27
CA LEU A 149 -2.67 7.22 -4.23
C LEU A 149 -1.47 6.26 -4.06
N SER A 150 -0.60 6.49 -3.07
CA SER A 150 0.56 5.66 -2.70
C SER A 150 0.25 4.17 -2.61
N ASP A 151 -0.85 3.84 -1.94
CA ASP A 151 -1.26 2.52 -1.47
C ASP A 151 -2.78 2.31 -1.57
N CYS A 152 -3.52 3.29 -2.11
CA CYS A 152 -4.96 3.24 -2.31
C CYS A 152 -5.30 3.47 -3.79
N VAL A 153 -6.32 2.76 -4.28
CA VAL A 153 -6.89 2.95 -5.62
C VAL A 153 -8.40 2.88 -5.53
N VAL A 154 -9.08 3.81 -6.20
CA VAL A 154 -10.55 3.89 -6.22
C VAL A 154 -11.03 3.52 -7.61
N TYR A 155 -11.95 2.56 -7.69
CA TYR A 155 -12.58 2.11 -8.94
C TYR A 155 -14.09 2.33 -8.88
N PRO A 156 -14.74 2.57 -10.04
CA PRO A 156 -16.18 2.46 -10.11
C PRO A 156 -16.58 0.98 -10.00
N SER A 157 -17.62 0.70 -9.22
CA SER A 157 -18.14 -0.65 -8.98
C SER A 157 -19.66 -0.69 -9.25
N PRO A 158 -20.21 -1.78 -9.80
CA PRO A 158 -21.66 -1.92 -9.97
C PRO A 158 -22.41 -2.18 -8.65
N GLY A 159 -21.70 -2.46 -7.57
CA GLY A 159 -22.28 -2.65 -6.24
C GLY A 159 -21.34 -2.22 -5.11
N PRO A 160 -21.82 -2.23 -3.86
CA PRO A 160 -21.11 -1.70 -2.71
C PRO A 160 -20.01 -2.63 -2.19
N SER A 161 -19.75 -3.76 -2.84
CA SER A 161 -18.70 -4.69 -2.44
C SER A 161 -17.57 -4.74 -3.48
N PRO A 162 -16.29 -4.90 -3.05
CA PRO A 162 -15.23 -5.23 -4.00
C PRO A 162 -15.51 -6.55 -4.74
N LEU A 163 -16.36 -7.44 -4.21
CA LEU A 163 -16.79 -8.66 -4.89
C LEU A 163 -17.58 -8.39 -6.17
N ASP A 164 -18.25 -7.24 -6.27
CA ASP A 164 -19.05 -6.84 -7.44
C ASP A 164 -18.15 -6.34 -8.60
N PHE A 165 -16.85 -6.18 -8.33
CA PHE A 165 -15.87 -5.60 -9.23
C PHE A 165 -14.67 -6.51 -9.51
N LEU A 166 -14.18 -7.26 -8.51
CA LEU A 166 -12.98 -8.07 -8.63
C LEU A 166 -13.16 -9.21 -9.64
N PRO A 167 -12.22 -9.37 -10.60
CA PRO A 167 -12.35 -10.37 -11.65
C PRO A 167 -12.02 -11.78 -11.13
N HIS A 168 -12.92 -12.71 -11.42
CA HIS A 168 -12.79 -14.13 -11.08
C HIS A 168 -12.85 -15.00 -12.33
N SER A 169 -12.21 -16.17 -12.27
CA SER A 169 -12.35 -17.22 -13.29
C SER A 169 -13.77 -17.79 -13.28
N THR A 170 -14.10 -18.58 -14.31
CA THR A 170 -15.34 -19.38 -14.35
C THR A 170 -15.44 -20.38 -13.18
N SER A 171 -14.31 -20.79 -12.61
CA SER A 171 -14.24 -21.62 -11.40
C SER A 171 -14.30 -20.82 -10.09
N GLY A 172 -14.56 -19.51 -10.14
CA GLY A 172 -14.68 -18.64 -8.98
C GLY A 172 -13.36 -18.26 -8.31
N LYS A 173 -12.20 -18.50 -8.95
CA LYS A 173 -10.88 -18.15 -8.38
C LYS A 173 -10.46 -16.74 -8.82
N PRO A 174 -9.84 -15.93 -7.95
CA PRO A 174 -9.33 -14.61 -8.35
C PRO A 174 -8.35 -14.71 -9.52
N LEU A 175 -8.51 -13.87 -10.54
CA LEU A 175 -7.63 -13.91 -11.71
C LEU A 175 -6.18 -13.51 -11.34
N PRO A 176 -5.16 -14.26 -11.81
CA PRO A 176 -3.77 -13.93 -11.53
C PRO A 176 -3.37 -12.54 -12.03
N GLY A 177 -2.64 -11.80 -11.20
CA GLY A 177 -2.13 -10.46 -11.55
C GLY A 177 -3.11 -9.32 -11.28
N ALA A 178 -4.39 -9.60 -11.06
CA ALA A 178 -5.37 -8.63 -10.57
C ALA A 178 -5.18 -8.32 -9.07
N PHE A 179 -5.99 -7.42 -8.53
CA PHE A 179 -6.11 -7.30 -7.07
C PHE A 179 -6.75 -8.57 -6.50
N ARG A 180 -6.33 -8.94 -5.29
CA ARG A 180 -6.88 -10.06 -4.52
C ARG A 180 -7.08 -9.58 -3.10
N LEU A 181 -8.20 -9.96 -2.50
CA LEU A 181 -8.49 -9.64 -1.12
C LEU A 181 -7.53 -10.33 -0.15
N GLY A 182 -7.18 -9.62 0.91
CA GLY A 182 -6.38 -10.13 2.01
C GLY A 182 -5.59 -9.03 2.71
N ALA A 183 -5.11 -9.34 3.91
CA ALA A 183 -4.52 -8.34 4.79
C ALA A 183 -3.00 -8.14 4.63
N THR A 184 -2.30 -9.03 3.91
CA THR A 184 -0.83 -9.03 3.83
C THR A 184 -0.28 -8.16 2.69
N PRO A 185 0.99 -7.71 2.76
CA PRO A 185 1.60 -6.93 1.70
C PRO A 185 1.47 -7.59 0.33
N GLY A 186 0.96 -6.84 -0.66
CA GLY A 186 0.69 -7.36 -1.99
C GLY A 186 -0.70 -7.96 -2.16
N LEU A 187 -1.55 -7.94 -1.13
CA LEU A 187 -3.01 -8.12 -1.25
C LEU A 187 -3.69 -6.75 -1.07
N ALA A 188 -5.00 -6.71 -1.25
CA ALA A 188 -5.83 -5.52 -1.11
C ALA A 188 -6.88 -5.73 -0.01
N LYS A 189 -7.16 -4.67 0.76
CA LYS A 189 -8.30 -4.59 1.67
C LYS A 189 -9.22 -3.48 1.21
N LEU A 190 -10.49 -3.57 1.62
CA LEU A 190 -11.45 -2.50 1.39
C LEU A 190 -11.13 -1.33 2.33
N GLU A 191 -10.84 -0.15 1.78
CA GLU A 191 -10.64 1.07 2.59
C GLU A 191 -11.94 1.86 2.81
N GLY A 192 -12.85 1.82 1.84
CA GLY A 192 -14.13 2.50 1.93
C GLY A 192 -14.96 2.32 0.66
N VAL A 193 -16.25 2.62 0.80
CA VAL A 193 -17.24 2.55 -0.28
C VAL A 193 -18.04 3.85 -0.21
N GLN A 194 -18.19 4.51 -1.35
CA GLN A 194 -18.91 5.77 -1.47
C GLN A 194 -19.71 5.79 -2.76
N GLU A 195 -20.75 6.62 -2.78
CA GLU A 195 -21.56 6.87 -3.97
C GLU A 195 -20.74 7.54 -5.08
N MET A 196 -21.13 7.33 -6.34
CA MET A 196 -20.42 7.94 -7.47
C MET A 196 -20.48 9.47 -7.44
N SER A 197 -21.60 10.05 -6.97
CA SER A 197 -21.75 11.51 -6.81
C SER A 197 -20.70 12.10 -5.87
N TRP A 198 -20.38 11.42 -4.76
CA TRP A 198 -19.32 11.84 -3.84
C TRP A 198 -17.96 11.91 -4.54
N ALA A 199 -17.64 10.94 -5.40
CA ALA A 199 -16.38 10.94 -6.14
C ALA A 199 -16.34 12.06 -7.19
N VAL A 200 -17.46 12.30 -7.90
CA VAL A 200 -17.59 13.41 -8.86
C VAL A 200 -17.37 14.75 -8.16
N ASP A 201 -18.06 15.00 -7.05
CA ASP A 201 -17.92 16.25 -6.29
C ASP A 201 -16.45 16.51 -5.91
N LEU A 202 -15.73 15.51 -5.39
CA LEU A 202 -14.31 15.68 -5.05
C LEU A 202 -13.45 16.00 -6.29
N ILE A 203 -13.68 15.29 -7.40
CA ILE A 203 -12.91 15.49 -8.63
C ILE A 203 -13.16 16.90 -9.20
N GLU A 204 -14.40 17.38 -9.18
CA GLU A 204 -14.74 18.75 -9.64
C GLU A 204 -14.06 19.84 -8.80
N HIS A 205 -13.83 19.58 -7.51
CA HIS A 205 -13.05 20.46 -6.64
C HIS A 205 -11.52 20.25 -6.75
N GLY A 206 -11.05 19.41 -7.69
CA GLY A 206 -9.64 19.10 -7.88
C GLY A 206 -9.02 18.25 -6.76
N LEU A 207 -9.85 17.60 -5.95
CA LEU A 207 -9.43 16.69 -4.88
C LEU A 207 -9.33 15.26 -5.40
N ASN A 208 -8.42 14.48 -4.80
CA ASN A 208 -8.21 13.08 -5.17
C ASN A 208 -9.08 12.18 -4.28
N PRO A 209 -10.10 11.47 -4.81
CA PRO A 209 -10.97 10.59 -4.01
C PRO A 209 -10.22 9.55 -3.17
N ALA A 210 -9.09 9.03 -3.66
CA ALA A 210 -8.31 8.03 -2.91
C ALA A 210 -7.75 8.56 -1.59
N ARG A 211 -7.62 9.89 -1.44
CA ARG A 211 -7.22 10.55 -0.19
C ARG A 211 -8.33 10.59 0.85
N HIS A 212 -9.59 10.47 0.44
CA HIS A 212 -10.75 10.76 1.28
C HIS A 212 -11.69 9.56 1.51
N ILE A 213 -11.50 8.46 0.77
CA ILE A 213 -12.43 7.32 0.72
C ILE A 213 -12.73 6.69 2.10
N LYS A 214 -11.76 6.74 3.02
CA LYS A 214 -11.85 6.18 4.38
C LYS A 214 -12.64 7.07 5.36
N GLY A 215 -13.14 8.23 4.93
CA GLY A 215 -13.85 9.20 5.77
C GLY A 215 -12.92 10.18 6.52
N GLY A 216 -11.63 10.21 6.18
CA GLY A 216 -10.60 11.10 6.73
C GLY A 216 -9.67 11.65 5.64
N ASP A 217 -8.53 12.22 6.00
CA ASP A 217 -7.49 12.64 5.05
C ASP A 217 -6.29 11.69 5.15
N ALA A 218 -6.19 10.75 4.20
CA ALA A 218 -5.16 9.73 4.17
C ALA A 218 -3.73 10.30 4.19
N VAL A 219 -3.50 11.44 3.52
CA VAL A 219 -2.19 12.10 3.48
C VAL A 219 -1.86 12.72 4.84
N ALA A 220 -2.85 13.32 5.51
CA ALA A 220 -2.69 13.84 6.86
C ALA A 220 -2.46 12.71 7.88
N GLU A 221 -3.07 11.54 7.66
CA GLU A 221 -2.84 10.32 8.43
C GLU A 221 -1.51 9.63 8.08
N GLY A 222 -0.83 10.07 7.01
CA GLY A 222 0.51 9.65 6.58
C GLY A 222 0.55 8.42 5.66
N GLU A 223 -0.52 8.15 4.92
CA GLU A 223 -0.58 7.23 3.75
C GLU A 223 -0.11 7.98 2.47
#